data_AF-A0A923YKG3-F1
#
_entry.id   AF-A0A923YKG3-F1
#
_cell.length_a   1.000
_cell.length_b   1.000
_cell.length_c   1.000
_cell.angle_alpha   90.00
_cell.angle_beta   90.00
_cell.angle_gamma   90.00
#
_symmetry.space_group_name_H-M   'P 1'
#
loop_
_entity.id
_entity.type
_entity.pdbx_description
1 polymer ?
#
loop_
_entity_poly.entity_id
_entity_poly.type
_entity_poly.pdbx_seq_one_letter_code
_entity_poly.pdbx_strand_id
1 'polypeptide(L)'
;MKNIEFLRITSLRGPNIWAYRPALEAWIDIGELEDCPSNVIPGFNQRLTAWLPSLIEHRCSYGERGGFVQRLQEGTWPGHILEHVTLELQNLAGLPSGFGKARETSKRGVYKVVVRARHEQVTRAALYAARDLVMAAIENRPFDVSAHIVTLRKMVESLCLGPSTACIVDAADRRRIPSLRLSAGNLVQLGYGAHQRRIWTAETDQTSAIAESISRDKDLTKSLLQSCGVPIPEGRLVESAEDAWIAAEDIGLPVVVKPTNANHGRCVFIELHTRVEIEIAYAGALKEGSSVIVERFVRGNEHRLLIVGGKLAAATRGEPISVIGDGNTTILELIDRQINSDPRRGELEEHPLSPILLENEPTIRLELERQGYFSDTIPAAGKKVLIQRNGNVSIDVTAKVHPSVVTAAALAARIVGLDIAGVDLVAEDISQPLEQQRGAIVEVNA
;
A
#
# COMPACT_ATOMS: atom_id res chain seq x y z
N MET A 1 -17.35 -27.23 -32.27
CA MET A 1 -17.76 -26.06 -31.45
C MET A 1 -16.54 -25.18 -31.29
N LYS A 2 -16.63 -23.92 -31.72
CA LYS A 2 -15.55 -22.94 -31.58
C LYS A 2 -15.16 -22.82 -30.12
N ASN A 3 -13.92 -23.15 -29.77
CA ASN A 3 -13.41 -23.10 -28.39
C ASN A 3 -11.90 -22.89 -28.40
N ILE A 4 -11.38 -22.36 -27.30
CA ILE A 4 -9.95 -22.32 -26.99
C ILE A 4 -9.70 -23.33 -25.87
N GLU A 5 -9.19 -24.50 -26.21
CA GLU A 5 -8.92 -25.58 -25.26
C GLU A 5 -7.48 -25.51 -24.76
N PHE A 6 -7.27 -25.51 -23.43
CA PHE A 6 -5.94 -25.62 -22.85
C PHE A 6 -5.47 -27.08 -22.83
N LEU A 7 -4.51 -27.41 -23.68
CA LEU A 7 -3.91 -28.75 -23.73
C LEU A 7 -2.88 -28.96 -22.62
N ARG A 8 -2.09 -27.92 -22.32
CA ARG A 8 -1.03 -27.97 -21.31
C ARG A 8 -0.72 -26.56 -20.81
N ILE A 9 -0.55 -26.41 -19.49
CA ILE A 9 -0.06 -25.15 -18.91
C ILE A 9 1.16 -25.46 -18.05
N THR A 10 2.31 -24.89 -18.42
CA THR A 10 3.61 -25.13 -17.78
C THR A 10 4.16 -23.84 -17.20
N SER A 11 4.49 -23.87 -15.91
CA SER A 11 5.13 -22.77 -15.19
C SER A 11 6.64 -22.86 -15.32
N LEU A 12 7.25 -21.87 -15.96
CA LEU A 12 8.69 -21.76 -16.15
C LEU A 12 9.22 -20.80 -15.09
N ARG A 13 9.79 -21.33 -14.00
CA ARG A 13 10.10 -20.56 -12.77
C ARG A 13 11.40 -19.74 -12.80
N GLY A 14 12.16 -19.80 -13.89
CA GLY A 14 13.45 -19.12 -14.01
C GLY A 14 13.83 -18.90 -15.47
N PRO A 15 15.11 -18.67 -15.78
CA PRO A 15 15.59 -18.61 -17.16
C PRO A 15 15.12 -19.80 -17.99
N ASN A 16 14.52 -19.52 -19.13
CA ASN A 16 13.86 -20.50 -19.99
C ASN A 16 14.02 -20.12 -21.47
N ILE A 17 13.50 -20.97 -22.37
CA ILE A 17 13.63 -20.81 -23.82
C ILE A 17 13.01 -19.51 -24.38
N TRP A 18 12.10 -18.87 -23.63
CA TRP A 18 11.40 -17.66 -24.05
C TRP A 18 12.02 -16.39 -23.46
N ALA A 19 12.44 -16.45 -22.19
CA ALA A 19 12.98 -15.31 -21.47
C ALA A 19 13.90 -15.74 -20.31
N TYR A 20 14.79 -14.85 -19.89
CA TYR A 20 15.57 -14.98 -18.64
C TYR A 20 14.74 -14.70 -17.36
N ARG A 21 13.41 -14.74 -17.46
CA ARG A 21 12.46 -14.41 -16.39
C ARG A 21 11.32 -15.43 -16.36
N PRO A 22 10.64 -15.59 -15.21
CA PRO A 22 9.54 -16.53 -15.11
C PRO A 22 8.40 -16.24 -16.10
N ALA A 23 7.86 -17.30 -16.70
CA ALA A 23 6.82 -17.24 -17.71
C ALA A 23 5.85 -18.41 -17.56
N LEU A 24 4.61 -18.22 -18.01
CA LEU A 24 3.62 -19.28 -18.16
C LEU A 24 3.52 -19.63 -19.64
N GLU A 25 3.82 -20.88 -20.01
CA GLU A 25 3.62 -21.40 -21.36
C GLU A 25 2.32 -22.23 -21.37
N ALA A 26 1.36 -21.80 -22.18
CA ALA A 26 0.11 -22.51 -22.41
C ALA A 26 0.07 -23.04 -23.85
N TRP A 27 -0.16 -24.33 -24.00
CA TRP A 27 -0.51 -24.93 -25.28
C TRP A 27 -2.02 -24.90 -25.41
N ILE A 28 -2.50 -24.31 -26.48
CA ILE A 28 -3.93 -24.20 -26.77
C ILE A 28 -4.25 -24.84 -28.12
N ASP A 29 -5.41 -25.48 -28.22
CA ASP A 29 -6.04 -25.85 -29.48
C ASP A 29 -7.20 -24.88 -29.73
N ILE A 30 -7.18 -24.15 -30.84
CA ILE A 30 -8.23 -23.19 -31.20
C ILE A 30 -9.25 -23.79 -32.19
N GLY A 31 -9.03 -25.02 -32.65
CA GLY A 31 -9.95 -25.76 -33.53
C GLY A 31 -10.45 -24.95 -34.73
N GLU A 32 -11.78 -24.90 -34.89
CA GLU A 32 -12.47 -24.17 -35.96
C GLU A 32 -12.19 -22.66 -35.98
N LEU A 33 -11.65 -22.09 -34.89
CA LEU A 33 -11.29 -20.67 -34.86
C LEU A 33 -10.03 -20.36 -35.68
N GLU A 34 -9.27 -21.36 -36.10
CA GLU A 34 -8.15 -21.19 -37.02
C GLU A 34 -8.58 -20.53 -38.34
N ASP A 35 -9.82 -20.82 -38.78
CA ASP A 35 -10.45 -20.26 -39.98
C ASP A 35 -11.26 -18.98 -39.68
N CYS A 36 -11.20 -18.46 -38.45
CA CYS A 36 -11.94 -17.29 -37.99
C CYS A 36 -11.01 -16.24 -37.34
N PRO A 37 -10.12 -15.57 -38.09
CA PRO A 37 -9.34 -14.45 -37.55
C PRO A 37 -10.23 -13.30 -37.05
N SER A 38 -9.69 -12.45 -36.17
CA SER A 38 -10.45 -11.39 -35.48
C SER A 38 -11.29 -10.47 -36.38
N ASN A 39 -10.82 -10.21 -37.60
CA ASN A 39 -11.47 -9.30 -38.56
C ASN A 39 -12.68 -9.93 -39.28
N VAL A 40 -12.86 -11.25 -39.24
CA VAL A 40 -14.03 -11.91 -39.85
C VAL A 40 -15.14 -12.20 -38.85
N ILE A 41 -14.90 -12.02 -37.54
CA ILE A 41 -15.88 -12.27 -36.50
C ILE A 41 -16.71 -10.99 -36.26
N PRO A 42 -18.03 -10.97 -36.56
CA PRO A 42 -18.82 -9.76 -36.49
C PRO A 42 -18.87 -9.14 -35.07
N GLY A 43 -18.50 -7.87 -34.98
CA GLY A 43 -18.55 -7.09 -33.73
C GLY A 43 -17.48 -7.46 -32.68
N PHE A 44 -16.61 -8.44 -32.97
CA PHE A 44 -15.65 -8.96 -31.99
C PHE A 44 -14.68 -7.89 -31.50
N ASN A 45 -14.04 -7.18 -32.44
CA ASN A 45 -13.06 -6.14 -32.12
C ASN A 45 -13.70 -5.03 -31.28
N GLN A 46 -14.90 -4.56 -31.65
CA GLN A 46 -15.60 -3.50 -30.93
C GLN A 46 -15.90 -3.91 -29.48
N ARG A 47 -16.42 -5.13 -29.27
CA ARG A 47 -16.69 -5.66 -27.93
C ARG A 47 -15.42 -5.74 -27.10
N LEU A 48 -14.36 -6.33 -27.65
CA LEU A 48 -13.08 -6.50 -26.94
C LEU A 48 -12.47 -5.16 -26.53
N THR A 49 -12.43 -4.17 -27.43
CA THR A 49 -11.87 -2.84 -27.12
C THR A 49 -12.76 -2.01 -26.22
N ALA A 50 -14.08 -2.22 -26.23
CA ALA A 50 -14.99 -1.56 -25.29
C ALA A 50 -14.82 -2.12 -23.86
N TRP A 51 -14.60 -3.43 -23.75
CA TRP A 51 -14.37 -4.12 -22.47
C TRP A 51 -12.97 -3.87 -21.90
N LEU A 52 -11.96 -3.72 -22.75
CA LEU A 52 -10.57 -3.43 -22.35
C LEU A 52 -10.01 -2.24 -23.15
N PRO A 53 -10.42 -1.00 -22.83
CA PRO A 53 -10.00 0.19 -23.59
C PRO A 53 -8.49 0.41 -23.60
N SER A 54 -7.81 0.03 -22.52
CA SER A 54 -6.35 0.13 -22.34
C SER A 54 -5.53 -0.82 -23.21
N LEU A 55 -6.17 -1.76 -23.95
CA LEU A 55 -5.49 -2.51 -25.01
C LEU A 55 -4.87 -1.61 -26.09
N ILE A 56 -5.31 -0.35 -26.19
CA ILE A 56 -4.66 0.66 -27.04
C ILE A 56 -3.20 0.90 -26.68
N GLU A 57 -2.76 0.62 -25.45
CA GLU A 57 -1.36 0.76 -25.05
C GLU A 57 -0.47 -0.40 -25.55
N HIS A 58 -1.05 -1.50 -26.04
CA HIS A 58 -0.31 -2.65 -26.53
C HIS A 58 0.27 -2.41 -27.92
N ARG A 59 1.58 -2.63 -28.05
CA ARG A 59 2.36 -2.28 -29.24
C ARG A 59 2.49 -3.41 -30.28
N CYS A 60 2.44 -4.66 -29.85
CA CYS A 60 2.62 -5.84 -30.71
C CYS A 60 3.90 -5.72 -31.59
N SER A 61 3.89 -6.27 -32.81
CA SER A 61 5.00 -6.23 -33.77
C SER A 61 5.30 -4.83 -34.32
N TYR A 62 4.33 -3.92 -34.30
CA TYR A 62 4.48 -2.56 -34.82
C TYR A 62 5.33 -1.65 -33.91
N GLY A 63 5.46 -1.98 -32.62
CA GLY A 63 6.33 -1.24 -31.70
C GLY A 63 5.80 0.14 -31.27
N GLU A 64 4.60 0.51 -31.71
CA GLU A 64 3.94 1.79 -31.42
C GLU A 64 2.59 1.61 -30.72
N ARG A 65 2.13 2.66 -30.04
CA ARG A 65 0.85 2.67 -29.33
C ARG A 65 -0.29 2.35 -30.31
N GLY A 66 -1.16 1.42 -29.95
CA GLY A 66 -2.28 0.97 -30.76
C GLY A 66 -1.93 -0.14 -31.76
N GLY A 67 -0.66 -0.56 -31.84
CA GLY A 67 -0.24 -1.59 -32.80
C GLY A 67 -0.98 -2.92 -32.65
N PHE A 68 -1.37 -3.33 -31.44
CA PHE A 68 -2.21 -4.52 -31.27
C PHE A 68 -3.64 -4.31 -31.78
N VAL A 69 -4.24 -3.15 -31.51
CA VAL A 69 -5.60 -2.82 -31.99
C VAL A 69 -5.63 -2.75 -33.52
N GLN A 70 -4.60 -2.20 -34.15
CA GLN A 70 -4.44 -2.26 -35.60
C GLN A 70 -4.40 -3.72 -36.09
N ARG A 71 -3.61 -4.57 -35.42
CA ARG A 71 -3.51 -5.98 -35.78
C ARG A 71 -4.82 -6.75 -35.63
N LEU A 72 -5.65 -6.39 -34.65
CA LEU A 72 -7.02 -6.92 -34.50
C LEU A 72 -7.89 -6.59 -35.72
N GLN A 73 -7.77 -5.38 -36.28
CA GLN A 73 -8.52 -4.96 -37.47
C GLN A 73 -8.00 -5.63 -38.75
N GLU A 74 -6.69 -5.84 -38.87
CA GLU A 74 -6.08 -6.57 -39.99
C GLU A 74 -6.44 -8.06 -39.99
N GLY A 75 -6.68 -8.63 -38.81
CA GLY A 75 -6.96 -10.05 -38.61
C GLY A 75 -5.81 -10.74 -37.90
N THR A 76 -6.12 -11.32 -36.73
CA THR A 76 -5.19 -12.15 -35.97
C THR A 76 -5.93 -13.29 -35.27
N TRP A 77 -5.18 -14.34 -34.92
CA TRP A 77 -5.71 -15.56 -34.34
C TRP A 77 -5.93 -15.49 -32.82
N PRO A 78 -6.89 -16.25 -32.28
CA PRO A 78 -7.21 -16.31 -30.86
C PRO A 78 -6.01 -16.54 -29.93
N GLY A 79 -4.99 -17.30 -30.34
CA GLY A 79 -3.80 -17.50 -29.50
C GLY A 79 -3.01 -16.22 -29.25
N HIS A 80 -2.87 -15.38 -30.28
CA HIS A 80 -2.23 -14.07 -30.14
C HIS A 80 -3.11 -13.07 -29.40
N ILE A 81 -4.44 -13.16 -29.55
CA ILE A 81 -5.38 -12.34 -28.78
C ILE A 81 -5.32 -12.72 -27.30
N LEU A 82 -5.34 -14.01 -27.00
CA LEU A 82 -5.26 -14.56 -25.64
C LEU A 82 -4.00 -14.07 -24.91
N GLU A 83 -2.86 -14.03 -25.61
CA GLU A 83 -1.61 -13.45 -25.10
C GLU A 83 -1.83 -12.03 -24.58
N HIS A 84 -2.34 -11.14 -25.44
CA HIS A 84 -2.52 -9.72 -25.14
C HIS A 84 -3.58 -9.49 -24.06
N VAL A 85 -4.71 -10.19 -24.12
CA VAL A 85 -5.78 -10.09 -23.11
C VAL A 85 -5.30 -10.59 -21.75
N THR A 86 -4.50 -11.66 -21.70
CA THR A 86 -3.92 -12.16 -20.44
C THR A 86 -2.94 -11.16 -19.84
N LEU A 87 -2.10 -10.51 -20.66
CA LEU A 87 -1.21 -9.45 -20.19
C LEU A 87 -1.99 -8.25 -19.67
N GLU A 88 -3.06 -7.87 -20.36
CA GLU A 88 -3.87 -6.72 -19.98
C GLU A 88 -4.63 -6.94 -18.68
N LEU A 89 -5.25 -8.12 -18.49
CA LEU A 89 -5.88 -8.46 -17.22
C LEU A 89 -4.88 -8.47 -16.06
N GLN A 90 -3.64 -8.90 -16.28
CA GLN A 90 -2.58 -8.79 -15.26
C GLN A 90 -2.22 -7.33 -14.96
N ASN A 91 -2.10 -6.48 -15.98
CA ASN A 91 -1.79 -5.05 -15.80
C ASN A 91 -2.89 -4.35 -14.99
N LEU A 92 -4.15 -4.57 -15.34
CA LEU A 92 -5.31 -4.00 -14.64
C LEU A 92 -5.46 -4.52 -13.21
N ALA A 93 -4.92 -5.72 -12.93
CA ALA A 93 -4.87 -6.31 -11.60
C ALA A 93 -3.67 -5.86 -10.75
N GLY A 94 -2.84 -4.92 -11.22
CA GLY A 94 -1.68 -4.43 -10.48
C GLY A 94 -0.41 -5.27 -10.64
N LEU A 95 -0.38 -6.20 -11.61
CA LEU A 95 0.77 -7.08 -11.88
C LEU A 95 1.43 -6.76 -13.24
N PRO A 96 2.17 -5.64 -13.36
CA PRO A 96 2.61 -5.11 -14.64
C PRO A 96 3.53 -6.08 -15.40
N SER A 97 3.13 -6.38 -16.64
CA SER A 97 3.76 -7.33 -17.54
C SER A 97 3.69 -6.83 -18.99
N GLY A 98 4.77 -7.02 -19.74
CA GLY A 98 4.85 -6.57 -21.14
C GLY A 98 5.49 -7.59 -22.08
N PHE A 99 5.79 -8.79 -21.59
CA PHE A 99 6.37 -9.85 -22.41
C PHE A 99 5.33 -10.93 -22.64
N GLY A 100 5.03 -11.18 -23.91
CA GLY A 100 4.29 -12.33 -24.37
C GLY A 100 4.79 -12.79 -25.74
N LYS A 101 4.43 -14.02 -26.10
CA LYS A 101 4.53 -14.55 -27.46
C LYS A 101 3.47 -15.62 -27.72
N ALA A 102 2.81 -15.52 -28.85
CA ALA A 102 2.03 -16.60 -29.44
C ALA A 102 2.76 -17.17 -30.68
N ARG A 103 2.92 -18.50 -30.74
CA ARG A 103 3.52 -19.20 -31.88
C ARG A 103 2.74 -20.46 -32.19
N GLU A 104 2.34 -20.61 -33.46
CA GLU A 104 1.76 -21.87 -33.93
C GLU A 104 2.81 -22.99 -33.84
N THR A 105 2.34 -24.19 -33.53
CA THR A 105 3.17 -25.41 -33.53
C THR A 105 3.21 -26.04 -34.92
N SER A 106 3.82 -27.21 -35.05
CA SER A 106 3.75 -27.99 -36.29
C SER A 106 2.35 -28.56 -36.58
N LYS A 107 1.43 -28.53 -35.60
CA LYS A 107 0.02 -28.93 -35.77
C LYS A 107 -0.81 -27.66 -35.97
N ARG A 108 -1.51 -27.60 -37.10
CA ARG A 108 -2.41 -26.50 -37.45
C ARG A 108 -3.44 -26.26 -36.35
N GLY A 109 -3.65 -25.00 -35.99
CA GLY A 109 -4.63 -24.62 -34.96
C GLY A 109 -4.15 -24.85 -33.51
N VAL A 110 -2.93 -25.37 -33.32
CA VAL A 110 -2.33 -25.53 -31.98
C VAL A 110 -1.23 -24.50 -31.78
N TYR A 111 -1.36 -23.69 -30.74
CA TYR A 111 -0.45 -22.58 -30.43
C TYR A 111 0.20 -22.74 -29.07
N LYS A 112 1.44 -22.27 -28.96
CA LYS A 112 2.09 -21.93 -27.69
C LYS A 112 1.85 -20.45 -27.41
N VAL A 113 1.10 -20.17 -26.36
CA VAL A 113 0.88 -18.82 -25.82
C VAL A 113 1.73 -18.69 -24.57
N VAL A 114 2.65 -17.74 -24.60
CA VAL A 114 3.59 -17.47 -23.51
C VAL A 114 3.32 -16.08 -22.99
N VAL A 115 3.19 -15.96 -21.67
CA VAL A 115 3.08 -14.66 -21.00
C VAL A 115 4.04 -14.62 -19.83
N ARG A 116 4.65 -13.47 -19.56
CA ARG A 116 5.46 -13.28 -18.35
C ARG A 116 4.58 -13.49 -17.13
N ALA A 117 5.10 -14.28 -16.18
CA ALA A 117 4.38 -14.70 -14.98
C ALA A 117 5.14 -14.24 -13.73
N ARG A 118 4.77 -13.07 -13.17
CA ARG A 118 5.35 -12.63 -11.89
C ARG A 118 4.90 -13.51 -10.73
N HIS A 119 3.69 -14.05 -10.80
CA HIS A 119 3.17 -15.04 -9.86
C HIS A 119 2.33 -16.09 -10.59
N GLU A 120 2.68 -17.37 -10.49
CA GLU A 120 2.08 -18.45 -11.28
C GLU A 120 0.55 -18.49 -11.15
N GLN A 121 0.02 -18.47 -9.92
CA GLN A 121 -1.41 -18.65 -9.68
C GLN A 121 -2.24 -17.49 -10.24
N VAL A 122 -1.73 -16.25 -10.11
CA VAL A 122 -2.40 -15.05 -10.62
C VAL A 122 -2.38 -15.07 -12.16
N THR A 123 -1.22 -15.35 -12.75
CA THR A 123 -1.10 -15.42 -14.22
C THR A 123 -1.95 -16.54 -14.81
N ARG A 124 -2.05 -17.69 -14.13
CA ARG A 124 -2.93 -18.79 -14.55
C ARG A 124 -4.40 -18.39 -14.47
N ALA A 125 -4.84 -17.76 -13.38
CA ALA A 125 -6.20 -17.25 -13.26
C ALA A 125 -6.52 -16.20 -14.34
N ALA A 126 -5.59 -15.27 -14.60
CA ALA A 126 -5.72 -14.28 -15.67
C ALA A 126 -5.81 -14.93 -17.05
N LEU A 127 -5.05 -16.01 -17.30
CA LEU A 127 -5.10 -16.75 -18.57
C LEU A 127 -6.47 -17.43 -18.79
N TYR A 128 -7.06 -18.04 -17.74
CA TYR A 128 -8.42 -18.59 -17.82
C TYR A 128 -9.47 -17.51 -18.03
N ALA A 129 -9.41 -16.42 -17.25
CA ALA A 129 -10.31 -15.28 -17.41
C ALA A 129 -10.19 -14.65 -18.81
N ALA A 130 -8.98 -14.56 -19.36
CA ALA A 130 -8.74 -14.08 -20.71
C ALA A 130 -9.37 -15.00 -21.77
N ARG A 131 -9.26 -16.32 -21.60
CA ARG A 131 -9.94 -17.29 -22.47
C ARG A 131 -11.45 -17.10 -22.43
N ASP A 132 -12.02 -16.98 -21.23
CA ASP A 132 -13.47 -16.81 -21.09
C ASP A 132 -13.96 -15.46 -21.63
N LEU A 133 -13.17 -14.39 -21.48
CA LEU A 133 -13.46 -13.08 -22.07
C LEU A 133 -13.40 -13.13 -23.59
N VAL A 134 -12.34 -13.73 -24.16
CA VAL A 134 -12.20 -13.87 -25.62
C VAL A 134 -13.33 -14.69 -26.20
N MET A 135 -13.68 -15.83 -25.59
CA MET A 135 -14.82 -16.63 -26.02
C MET A 135 -16.13 -15.84 -25.89
N ALA A 136 -16.30 -15.05 -24.82
CA ALA A 136 -17.48 -14.21 -24.65
C ALA A 136 -17.64 -13.19 -25.78
N ALA A 137 -16.52 -12.56 -26.15
CA ALA A 137 -16.47 -11.60 -27.25
C ALA A 137 -16.75 -12.29 -28.59
N ILE A 138 -16.27 -13.52 -28.81
CA ILE A 138 -16.54 -14.28 -30.05
C ILE A 138 -18.02 -14.65 -30.16
N GLU A 139 -18.62 -15.10 -29.05
CA GLU A 139 -19.99 -15.61 -28.98
C GLU A 139 -21.05 -14.50 -28.81
N ASN A 140 -20.63 -13.25 -28.64
CA ASN A 140 -21.51 -12.12 -28.33
C ASN A 140 -22.35 -12.34 -27.06
N ARG A 141 -21.74 -12.90 -26.01
CA ARG A 141 -22.34 -13.02 -24.67
C ARG A 141 -21.77 -11.95 -23.73
N PRO A 142 -22.54 -11.48 -22.74
CA PRO A 142 -22.02 -10.54 -21.74
C PRO A 142 -20.85 -11.14 -20.94
N PHE A 143 -19.93 -10.29 -20.52
CA PHE A 143 -18.81 -10.66 -19.66
C PHE A 143 -18.51 -9.54 -18.66
N ASP A 144 -18.50 -9.86 -17.38
CA ASP A 144 -18.17 -8.91 -16.32
C ASP A 144 -16.65 -8.85 -16.10
N VAL A 145 -15.99 -7.99 -16.87
CA VAL A 145 -14.54 -7.77 -16.78
C VAL A 145 -14.17 -7.23 -15.40
N SER A 146 -14.96 -6.31 -14.87
CA SER A 146 -14.70 -5.64 -13.59
C SER A 146 -14.66 -6.64 -12.43
N ALA A 147 -15.61 -7.58 -12.37
CA ALA A 147 -15.62 -8.63 -11.36
C ALA A 147 -14.35 -9.51 -11.42
N HIS A 148 -13.91 -9.89 -12.62
CA HIS A 148 -12.69 -10.68 -12.79
C HIS A 148 -11.43 -9.90 -12.41
N ILE A 149 -11.36 -8.60 -12.73
CA ILE A 149 -10.25 -7.73 -12.29
C ILE A 149 -10.22 -7.66 -10.76
N VAL A 150 -11.37 -7.49 -10.09
CA VAL A 150 -11.45 -7.47 -8.62
C VAL A 150 -10.96 -8.79 -8.02
N THR A 151 -11.35 -9.93 -8.58
CA THR A 151 -10.84 -11.24 -8.15
C THR A 151 -9.33 -11.34 -8.32
N LEU A 152 -8.78 -10.92 -9.47
CA LEU A 152 -7.35 -10.95 -9.72
C LEU A 152 -6.58 -10.01 -8.79
N ARG A 153 -7.10 -8.81 -8.49
CA ARG A 153 -6.50 -7.87 -7.52
C ARG A 153 -6.40 -8.47 -6.12
N LYS A 154 -7.47 -9.10 -5.63
CA LYS A 154 -7.45 -9.83 -4.34
C LYS A 154 -6.40 -10.93 -4.32
N MET A 155 -6.21 -11.63 -5.44
CA MET A 155 -5.14 -12.63 -5.56
C MET A 155 -3.76 -11.98 -5.57
N VAL A 156 -3.57 -10.83 -6.22
CA VAL A 156 -2.31 -10.10 -6.23
C VAL A 156 -1.94 -9.66 -4.81
N GLU A 157 -2.87 -9.03 -4.10
CA GLU A 157 -2.68 -8.61 -2.71
C GLU A 157 -2.31 -9.79 -1.79
N SER A 158 -3.03 -10.91 -1.90
CA SER A 158 -2.79 -12.09 -1.05
C SER A 158 -1.51 -12.85 -1.40
N LEU A 159 -1.12 -12.90 -2.68
CA LEU A 159 -0.08 -13.82 -3.16
C LEU A 159 1.21 -13.13 -3.59
N CYS A 160 1.20 -11.83 -3.89
CA CYS A 160 2.39 -11.10 -4.31
C CYS A 160 3.13 -10.49 -3.11
N LEU A 161 4.23 -9.79 -3.38
CA LEU A 161 4.97 -9.08 -2.35
C LEU A 161 4.23 -7.78 -2.01
N GLY A 162 4.17 -7.42 -0.73
CA GLY A 162 3.65 -6.14 -0.29
C GLY A 162 4.48 -4.96 -0.81
N PRO A 163 3.94 -3.73 -0.78
CA PRO A 163 4.50 -2.57 -1.49
C PRO A 163 5.95 -2.25 -1.08
N SER A 164 6.26 -2.28 0.21
CA SER A 164 7.62 -2.01 0.73
C SER A 164 8.63 -3.04 0.22
N THR A 165 8.31 -4.33 0.36
CA THR A 165 9.16 -5.44 -0.10
C THR A 165 9.35 -5.40 -1.61
N ALA A 166 8.27 -5.16 -2.35
CA ALA A 166 8.29 -5.06 -3.81
C ALA A 166 9.22 -3.93 -4.28
N CYS A 167 9.20 -2.77 -3.62
CA CYS A 167 10.11 -1.66 -3.94
C CYS A 167 11.60 -2.04 -3.75
N ILE A 168 11.93 -2.77 -2.68
CA ILE A 168 13.30 -3.23 -2.43
C ILE A 168 13.72 -4.26 -3.50
N VAL A 169 12.84 -5.21 -3.83
CA VAL A 169 13.08 -6.22 -4.86
C VAL A 169 13.22 -5.59 -6.26
N ASP A 170 12.37 -4.64 -6.63
CA ASP A 170 12.48 -3.93 -7.91
C ASP A 170 13.77 -3.09 -7.98
N ALA A 171 14.25 -2.55 -6.85
CA ALA A 171 15.57 -1.90 -6.78
C ALA A 171 16.72 -2.91 -6.95
N ALA A 172 16.61 -4.11 -6.37
CA ALA A 172 17.56 -5.20 -6.56
C ALA A 172 17.61 -5.65 -8.03
N ASP A 173 16.44 -5.87 -8.66
CA ASP A 173 16.30 -6.22 -10.07
C ASP A 173 16.96 -5.19 -11.00
N ARG A 174 16.74 -3.89 -10.75
CA ARG A 174 17.40 -2.80 -11.52
C ARG A 174 18.92 -2.84 -11.40
N ARG A 175 19.45 -3.29 -10.27
CA ARG A 175 20.88 -3.47 -10.00
C ARG A 175 21.40 -4.85 -10.42
N ARG A 176 20.55 -5.68 -11.05
CA ARG A 176 20.86 -7.08 -11.43
C ARG A 176 21.26 -7.94 -10.23
N ILE A 177 20.73 -7.62 -9.05
CA ILE A 177 20.86 -8.44 -7.85
C ILE A 177 19.72 -9.45 -7.87
N PRO A 178 20.02 -10.76 -7.89
CA PRO A 178 18.98 -11.78 -7.94
C PRO A 178 18.19 -11.81 -6.64
N SER A 179 16.89 -12.07 -6.72
CA SER A 179 16.02 -12.21 -5.56
C SER A 179 15.29 -13.55 -5.57
N LEU A 180 15.10 -14.15 -4.40
CA LEU A 180 14.31 -15.36 -4.19
C LEU A 180 13.36 -15.16 -3.02
N ARG A 181 12.06 -15.30 -3.26
CA ARG A 181 11.07 -15.30 -2.17
C ARG A 181 11.12 -16.64 -1.44
N LEU A 182 11.29 -16.61 -0.11
CA LEU A 182 11.52 -17.80 0.71
C LEU A 182 10.26 -18.30 1.44
N SER A 183 9.21 -17.49 1.53
CA SER A 183 7.95 -17.86 2.18
C SER A 183 6.74 -17.38 1.37
N ALA A 184 5.54 -17.76 1.80
CA ALA A 184 4.30 -17.18 1.27
C ALA A 184 4.16 -15.69 1.65
N GLY A 185 4.84 -15.22 2.69
CA GLY A 185 4.85 -13.83 3.12
C GLY A 185 5.94 -12.99 2.47
N ASN A 186 6.40 -11.95 3.16
CA ASN A 186 7.36 -10.95 2.66
C ASN A 186 8.84 -11.28 2.92
N LEU A 187 9.18 -12.54 3.18
CA LEU A 187 10.57 -12.97 3.38
C LEU A 187 11.27 -13.20 2.04
N VAL A 188 12.31 -12.43 1.76
CA VAL A 188 13.05 -12.46 0.50
C VAL A 188 14.54 -12.55 0.76
N GLN A 189 15.22 -13.41 -0.01
CA GLN A 189 16.66 -13.43 -0.13
C GLN A 189 17.09 -12.58 -1.32
N LEU A 190 18.12 -11.76 -1.13
CA LEU A 190 18.83 -11.01 -2.17
C LEU A 190 20.24 -11.58 -2.33
N GLY A 191 20.70 -11.80 -3.56
CA GLY A 191 22.03 -12.38 -3.81
C GLY A 191 22.12 -13.89 -3.57
N TYR A 192 23.35 -14.42 -3.70
CA TYR A 192 23.65 -15.86 -3.59
C TYR A 192 24.89 -16.12 -2.74
N GLY A 193 24.96 -17.33 -2.17
CA GLY A 193 26.14 -17.83 -1.47
C GLY A 193 26.55 -16.95 -0.27
N ALA A 194 27.84 -16.71 -0.10
CA ALA A 194 28.39 -15.91 0.99
C ALA A 194 27.97 -14.42 0.96
N HIS A 195 27.44 -13.93 -0.16
CA HIS A 195 26.98 -12.55 -0.32
C HIS A 195 25.45 -12.43 -0.26
N GLN A 196 24.74 -13.50 0.11
CA GLN A 196 23.29 -13.43 0.26
C GLN A 196 22.92 -12.55 1.45
N ARG A 197 21.85 -11.77 1.29
CA ARG A 197 21.21 -10.98 2.35
C ARG A 197 19.74 -11.37 2.44
N ARG A 198 19.13 -11.19 3.60
CA ARG A 198 17.69 -11.41 3.78
C ARG A 198 17.00 -10.13 4.20
N ILE A 199 15.79 -9.97 3.69
CA ILE A 199 14.85 -8.96 4.15
C ILE A 199 13.54 -9.64 4.52
N TRP A 200 12.88 -9.11 5.54
CA TRP A 200 11.50 -9.45 5.86
C TRP A 200 10.71 -8.16 5.90
N THR A 201 9.91 -7.93 4.87
CA THR A 201 9.26 -6.63 4.67
C THR A 201 10.32 -5.53 4.45
N ALA A 202 10.53 -4.61 5.41
CA ALA A 202 11.59 -3.61 5.37
C ALA A 202 12.80 -3.98 6.26
N GLU A 203 12.64 -4.90 7.21
CA GLU A 203 13.71 -5.36 8.10
C GLU A 203 14.78 -6.09 7.32
N THR A 204 16.02 -6.03 7.79
CA THR A 204 17.15 -6.76 7.19
C THR A 204 17.71 -7.79 8.15
N ASP A 205 18.58 -8.66 7.64
CA ASP A 205 19.40 -9.55 8.46
C ASP A 205 20.40 -8.85 9.41
N GLN A 206 20.47 -7.51 9.41
CA GLN A 206 21.18 -6.70 10.41
C GLN A 206 20.26 -6.18 11.51
N THR A 207 18.94 -6.18 11.31
CA THR A 207 17.98 -5.82 12.34
C THR A 207 17.98 -6.91 13.41
N SER A 208 18.43 -6.58 14.63
CA SER A 208 18.50 -7.57 15.71
C SER A 208 17.12 -7.80 16.33
N ALA A 209 16.84 -9.03 16.77
CA ALA A 209 15.60 -9.35 17.49
C ALA A 209 15.44 -8.52 18.79
N ILE A 210 16.56 -8.09 19.38
CA ILE A 210 16.56 -7.18 20.54
C ILE A 210 16.06 -5.80 20.12
N ALA A 211 16.57 -5.25 19.01
CA ALA A 211 16.14 -3.95 18.50
C ALA A 211 14.67 -3.95 18.09
N GLU A 212 14.21 -5.02 17.44
CA GLU A 212 12.79 -5.21 17.12
C GLU A 212 11.93 -5.24 18.38
N SER A 213 12.35 -6.00 19.40
CA SER A 213 11.64 -6.08 20.69
C SER A 213 11.59 -4.72 21.40
N ILE A 214 12.69 -3.95 21.38
CA ILE A 214 12.72 -2.58 21.93
C ILE A 214 11.72 -1.71 21.19
N SER A 215 11.75 -1.70 19.84
CA SER A 215 10.89 -0.83 19.02
C SER A 215 9.39 -1.06 19.24
N ARG A 216 8.98 -2.28 19.59
CA ARG A 216 7.58 -2.61 19.93
C ARG A 216 7.15 -2.14 21.32
N ASP A 217 8.10 -1.96 22.23
CA ASP A 217 7.85 -1.47 23.59
C ASP A 217 8.11 0.04 23.65
N LYS A 218 7.03 0.83 23.58
CA LYS A 218 7.11 2.30 23.59
C LYS A 218 7.68 2.86 24.89
N ASP A 219 7.44 2.20 26.03
CA ASP A 219 7.94 2.67 27.33
C ASP A 219 9.44 2.43 27.47
N LEU A 220 9.90 1.22 27.09
CA LEU A 220 11.31 0.89 27.03
C LEU A 220 12.05 1.76 26.01
N THR A 221 11.51 1.91 24.80
CA THR A 221 12.07 2.78 23.76
C THR A 221 12.25 4.19 24.31
N LYS A 222 11.22 4.77 24.93
CA LYS A 222 11.30 6.11 25.51
C LYS A 222 12.35 6.22 26.60
N SER A 223 12.40 5.28 27.53
CA SER A 223 13.38 5.27 28.62
C SER A 223 14.82 5.28 28.07
N LEU A 224 15.08 4.49 27.03
CA LEU A 224 16.39 4.46 26.36
C LEU A 224 16.70 5.77 25.65
N LEU A 225 15.74 6.33 24.90
CA LEU A 225 15.90 7.61 24.21
C LEU A 225 16.18 8.75 25.19
N GLN A 226 15.43 8.81 26.30
CA GLN A 226 15.58 9.83 27.33
C GLN A 226 16.96 9.78 28.00
N SER A 227 17.48 8.58 28.27
CA SER A 227 18.82 8.40 28.88
C SER A 227 19.96 9.00 28.04
N CYS A 228 19.73 9.20 26.74
CA CYS A 228 20.70 9.74 25.79
C CYS A 228 20.39 11.20 25.40
N GLY A 229 19.44 11.86 26.05
CA GLY A 229 19.07 13.25 25.78
C GLY A 229 18.29 13.46 24.48
N VAL A 230 17.69 12.41 23.91
CA VAL A 230 16.77 12.57 22.77
C VAL A 230 15.47 13.20 23.28
N PRO A 231 14.97 14.30 22.67
CA PRO A 231 13.75 14.94 23.11
C PRO A 231 12.55 14.02 22.85
N ILE A 232 11.87 13.62 23.92
CA ILE A 232 10.65 12.81 23.89
C ILE A 232 9.54 13.51 24.69
N PRO A 233 8.25 13.21 24.43
CA PRO A 233 7.16 13.68 25.29
C PRO A 233 7.29 13.08 26.69
N GLU A 234 7.26 13.94 27.70
CA GLU A 234 7.17 13.56 29.11
C GLU A 234 5.88 12.77 29.36
N GLY A 235 5.95 11.65 30.05
CA GLY A 235 4.79 10.80 30.29
C GLY A 235 5.12 9.56 31.12
N ARG A 236 4.07 8.83 31.52
CA ARG A 236 4.19 7.57 32.27
C ARG A 236 3.02 6.63 31.99
N LEU A 237 3.26 5.34 32.25
CA LEU A 237 2.21 4.33 32.27
C LEU A 237 1.19 4.62 33.39
N VAL A 238 -0.05 4.25 33.10
CA VAL A 238 -1.20 4.45 34.00
C VAL A 238 -2.03 3.19 34.11
N GLU A 239 -2.55 2.91 35.31
CA GLU A 239 -3.25 1.66 35.63
C GLU A 239 -4.77 1.81 35.71
N SER A 240 -5.28 3.05 35.74
CA SER A 240 -6.71 3.33 35.82
C SER A 240 -7.05 4.69 35.21
N ALA A 241 -8.34 4.94 34.98
CA ALA A 241 -8.80 6.24 34.50
C ALA A 241 -8.53 7.38 35.51
N GLU A 242 -8.58 7.08 36.82
CA GLU A 242 -8.20 8.04 37.87
C GLU A 242 -6.69 8.32 37.82
N ASP A 243 -5.87 7.27 37.70
CA ASP A 243 -4.42 7.42 37.58
C ASP A 243 -4.03 8.17 36.29
N ALA A 244 -4.77 7.98 35.21
CA ALA A 244 -4.62 8.75 33.98
C ALA A 244 -4.90 10.24 34.17
N TRP A 245 -5.93 10.58 34.96
CA TRP A 245 -6.23 11.96 35.31
C TRP A 245 -5.13 12.57 36.20
N ILE A 246 -4.68 11.85 37.23
CA ILE A 246 -3.57 12.29 38.10
C ILE A 246 -2.30 12.54 37.28
N ALA A 247 -1.94 11.60 36.40
CA ALA A 247 -0.81 11.77 35.50
C ALA A 247 -0.95 13.02 34.61
N ALA A 248 -2.16 13.31 34.13
CA ALA A 248 -2.42 14.48 33.29
C ALA A 248 -2.28 15.79 34.07
N GLU A 249 -2.73 15.84 35.33
CA GLU A 249 -2.55 17.00 36.21
C GLU A 249 -1.07 17.23 36.53
N ASP A 250 -0.31 16.18 36.82
CA ASP A 250 1.13 16.24 37.10
C ASP A 250 1.94 16.73 35.89
N ILE A 251 1.63 16.23 34.69
CA ILE A 251 2.31 16.61 33.44
C ILE A 251 1.91 18.04 33.00
N GLY A 252 0.66 18.43 33.29
CA GLY A 252 0.05 19.65 32.79
C GLY A 252 -0.65 19.46 31.44
N LEU A 253 -1.88 20.00 31.35
CA LEU A 253 -2.74 19.91 30.17
C LEU A 253 -2.29 20.85 29.02
N PRO A 254 -2.52 20.49 27.75
CA PRO A 254 -3.16 19.26 27.30
C PRO A 254 -2.23 18.03 27.25
N VAL A 255 -2.85 16.84 27.26
CA VAL A 255 -2.14 15.55 27.20
C VAL A 255 -2.62 14.65 26.05
N VAL A 256 -1.88 13.59 25.81
CA VAL A 256 -2.15 12.49 24.88
C VAL A 256 -2.36 11.22 25.70
N VAL A 257 -3.38 10.44 25.37
CA VAL A 257 -3.63 9.10 25.93
C VAL A 257 -3.54 8.10 24.79
N LYS A 258 -2.67 7.09 24.94
CA LYS A 258 -2.49 6.05 23.92
C LYS A 258 -2.14 4.69 24.52
N PRO A 259 -2.44 3.59 23.82
CA PRO A 259 -1.92 2.25 24.14
C PRO A 259 -0.40 2.15 23.88
N THR A 260 0.26 1.29 24.65
CA THR A 260 1.71 1.04 24.56
C THR A 260 2.13 0.25 23.32
N ASN A 261 1.28 -0.63 22.79
CA ASN A 261 1.65 -1.53 21.69
C ASN A 261 0.72 -1.40 20.46
N ALA A 262 0.09 -0.25 20.26
CA ALA A 262 -0.69 -0.03 19.03
C ALA A 262 0.15 0.59 17.92
N ASN A 263 -0.02 0.04 16.72
CA ASN A 263 0.58 0.55 15.48
C ASN A 263 -0.38 1.52 14.77
N HIS A 264 0.16 2.33 13.86
CA HIS A 264 -0.59 3.21 12.93
C HIS A 264 -1.50 4.24 13.60
N GLY A 265 -1.17 4.71 14.80
CA GLY A 265 -1.95 5.75 15.48
C GLY A 265 -3.34 5.30 15.96
N ARG A 266 -3.63 3.99 15.97
CA ARG A 266 -4.89 3.44 16.46
C ARG A 266 -5.07 3.73 17.95
N CYS A 267 -6.25 4.23 18.31
CA CYS A 267 -6.60 4.60 19.68
C CYS A 267 -5.62 5.59 20.33
N VAL A 268 -5.02 6.47 19.53
CA VAL A 268 -4.22 7.61 20.02
C VAL A 268 -5.12 8.84 20.13
N PHE A 269 -5.45 9.23 21.36
CA PHE A 269 -6.28 10.39 21.66
C PHE A 269 -5.39 11.58 22.01
N ILE A 270 -5.49 12.67 21.25
CA ILE A 270 -4.59 13.81 21.37
C ILE A 270 -5.29 15.09 21.84
N GLU A 271 -4.51 16.00 22.40
CA GLU A 271 -4.94 17.33 22.85
C GLU A 271 -6.13 17.26 23.83
N LEU A 272 -6.01 16.42 24.86
CA LEU A 272 -7.04 16.22 25.88
C LEU A 272 -6.89 17.28 26.97
N HIS A 273 -7.99 17.96 27.30
CA HIS A 273 -8.02 19.10 28.22
C HIS A 273 -8.86 18.85 29.47
N THR A 274 -9.74 17.85 29.46
CA THR A 274 -10.68 17.64 30.57
C THR A 274 -10.60 16.22 31.09
N ARG A 275 -10.96 16.06 32.36
CA ARG A 275 -11.04 14.76 33.01
C ARG A 275 -11.95 13.78 32.25
N VAL A 276 -13.12 14.26 31.83
CA VAL A 276 -14.10 13.45 31.08
C VAL A 276 -13.49 12.91 29.77
N GLU A 277 -12.79 13.76 29.02
CA GLU A 277 -12.11 13.32 27.79
C GLU A 277 -11.03 12.27 28.06
N ILE A 278 -10.25 12.45 29.13
CA ILE A 278 -9.16 11.53 29.51
C ILE A 278 -9.72 10.18 29.96
N GLU A 279 -10.80 10.16 30.74
CA GLU A 279 -11.46 8.92 31.17
C GLU A 279 -12.04 8.14 29.96
N ILE A 280 -12.65 8.84 29.00
CA ILE A 280 -13.13 8.25 27.74
C ILE A 280 -11.97 7.72 26.91
N ALA A 281 -10.90 8.51 26.75
CA ALA A 281 -9.72 8.13 26.00
C ALA A 281 -9.00 6.91 26.62
N TYR A 282 -8.90 6.84 27.95
CA TYR A 282 -8.35 5.69 28.67
C TYR A 282 -9.17 4.42 28.37
N ALA A 283 -10.50 4.50 28.46
CA ALA A 283 -11.38 3.38 28.15
C ALA A 283 -11.27 2.94 26.68
N GLY A 284 -11.05 3.89 25.75
CA GLY A 284 -10.78 3.62 24.34
C GLY A 284 -9.44 2.90 24.14
N ALA A 285 -8.36 3.43 24.71
CA ALA A 285 -7.01 2.88 24.61
C ALA A 285 -6.89 1.49 25.24
N LEU A 286 -7.55 1.25 26.39
CA LEU A 286 -7.50 -0.03 27.09
C LEU A 286 -8.12 -1.19 26.28
N LYS A 287 -9.09 -0.90 25.40
CA LYS A 287 -9.72 -1.91 24.54
C LYS A 287 -8.76 -2.55 23.54
N GLU A 288 -7.63 -1.90 23.24
CA GLU A 288 -6.56 -2.48 22.41
C GLU A 288 -5.79 -3.60 23.12
N GLY A 289 -6.02 -3.81 24.43
CA GLY A 289 -5.46 -4.94 25.17
C GLY A 289 -3.99 -4.78 25.58
N SER A 290 -3.48 -3.54 25.61
CA SER A 290 -2.14 -3.22 26.11
C SER A 290 -2.20 -2.14 27.19
N SER A 291 -1.10 -1.97 27.95
CA SER A 291 -0.98 -0.91 28.95
C SER A 291 -1.19 0.47 28.31
N VAL A 292 -1.68 1.44 29.07
CA VAL A 292 -1.97 2.80 28.59
C VAL A 292 -0.91 3.77 29.11
N ILE A 293 -0.50 4.72 28.26
CA ILE A 293 0.44 5.79 28.59
C ILE A 293 -0.25 7.15 28.47
N VAL A 294 0.04 8.05 29.42
CA VAL A 294 -0.34 9.47 29.38
C VAL A 294 0.92 10.29 29.14
N GLU A 295 0.87 11.17 28.14
CA GLU A 295 2.02 11.96 27.71
C GLU A 295 1.65 13.43 27.48
N ARG A 296 2.62 14.33 27.62
CA ARG A 296 2.45 15.73 27.25
C ARG A 296 2.11 15.85 25.76
N PHE A 297 1.11 16.66 25.45
CA PHE A 297 0.81 17.00 24.06
C PHE A 297 1.92 17.88 23.46
N VAL A 298 2.45 17.45 22.32
CA VAL A 298 3.41 18.22 21.54
C VAL A 298 2.67 18.93 20.42
N ARG A 299 2.83 20.25 20.35
CA ARG A 299 2.20 21.07 19.31
C ARG A 299 3.00 20.99 18.02
N GLY A 300 2.31 20.86 16.89
CA GLY A 300 2.93 20.86 15.57
C GLY A 300 2.30 19.85 14.62
N ASN A 301 2.98 19.61 13.51
CA ASN A 301 2.60 18.57 12.56
C ASN A 301 3.40 17.31 12.85
N GLU A 302 2.78 16.16 12.62
CA GLU A 302 3.45 14.87 12.63
C GLU A 302 4.38 14.76 11.42
N HIS A 303 5.55 14.18 11.65
CA HIS A 303 6.55 13.90 10.63
C HIS A 303 7.04 12.47 10.79
N ARG A 304 7.28 11.79 9.67
CA ARG A 304 7.92 10.48 9.63
C ARG A 304 9.24 10.60 8.89
N LEU A 305 10.34 10.31 9.58
CA LEU A 305 11.69 10.32 9.03
C LEU A 305 12.15 8.88 8.84
N LEU A 306 12.50 8.52 7.61
CA LEU A 306 13.11 7.24 7.30
C LEU A 306 14.63 7.35 7.44
N ILE A 307 15.19 6.65 8.43
CA ILE A 307 16.63 6.53 8.64
C ILE A 307 17.09 5.19 8.07
N VAL A 308 18.11 5.20 7.20
CA VAL A 308 18.72 4.00 6.62
C VAL A 308 20.24 4.08 6.82
N GLY A 309 20.82 3.09 7.49
CA GLY A 309 22.25 3.05 7.80
C GLY A 309 22.73 4.30 8.56
N GLY A 310 21.90 4.82 9.46
CA GLY A 310 22.18 6.01 10.26
C GLY A 310 22.10 7.35 9.50
N LYS A 311 21.52 7.37 8.29
CA LYS A 311 21.34 8.59 7.48
C LYS A 311 19.86 8.80 7.15
N LEU A 312 19.43 10.05 7.06
CA LEU A 312 18.10 10.38 6.55
C LEU A 312 17.99 9.99 5.07
N ALA A 313 17.06 9.10 4.75
CA ALA A 313 16.73 8.71 3.39
C ALA A 313 15.54 9.50 2.83
N ALA A 314 14.52 9.74 3.66
CA ALA A 314 13.33 10.51 3.32
C ALA A 314 12.68 11.08 4.58
N ALA A 315 11.94 12.18 4.44
CA ALA A 315 11.06 12.68 5.48
C ALA A 315 9.73 13.11 4.88
N THR A 316 8.64 12.73 5.53
CA THR A 316 7.30 13.17 5.17
C THR A 316 6.62 13.87 6.34
N ARG A 317 5.69 14.76 6.02
CA ARG A 317 4.84 15.49 6.97
C ARG A 317 3.38 15.09 6.78
N GLY A 318 2.67 14.91 7.88
CA GLY A 318 1.22 14.75 7.93
C GLY A 318 0.49 16.08 7.88
N GLU A 319 -0.72 16.09 7.34
CA GLU A 319 -1.60 17.26 7.39
C GLU A 319 -2.96 16.89 7.99
N PRO A 320 -3.55 17.78 8.81
CA PRO A 320 -4.90 17.59 9.30
C PRO A 320 -5.89 17.45 8.13
N ILE A 321 -6.78 16.48 8.25
CA ILE A 321 -7.79 16.18 7.25
C ILE A 321 -9.07 16.91 7.65
N SER A 322 -9.68 17.61 6.71
CA SER A 322 -10.89 18.41 6.94
C SER A 322 -11.82 18.36 5.75
N VAL A 323 -13.11 18.54 6.00
CA VAL A 323 -14.13 18.78 4.97
C VAL A 323 -14.59 20.24 5.01
N ILE A 324 -15.10 20.73 3.88
CA ILE A 324 -15.73 22.06 3.79
C ILE A 324 -17.23 21.86 3.58
N GLY A 325 -18.03 22.44 4.49
CA GLY A 325 -19.48 22.43 4.37
C GLY A 325 -19.97 23.15 3.12
N ASP A 326 -20.99 22.60 2.49
CA ASP A 326 -21.73 23.21 1.37
C ASP A 326 -23.12 23.70 1.78
N GLY A 327 -23.50 23.50 3.06
CA GLY A 327 -24.79 23.89 3.62
C GLY A 327 -25.93 22.89 3.39
N ASN A 328 -25.73 21.81 2.64
CA ASN A 328 -26.79 20.87 2.28
C ASN A 328 -26.42 19.38 2.45
N THR A 329 -25.13 19.05 2.50
CA THR A 329 -24.61 17.68 2.57
C THR A 329 -24.13 17.36 3.98
N THR A 330 -24.35 16.13 4.45
CA THR A 330 -23.93 15.67 5.78
C THR A 330 -22.41 15.49 5.85
N ILE A 331 -21.82 15.53 7.06
CA ILE A 331 -20.38 15.29 7.23
C ILE A 331 -19.95 13.93 6.66
N LEU A 332 -20.72 12.87 6.88
CA LEU A 332 -20.42 11.54 6.35
C LEU A 332 -20.31 11.57 4.81
N GLU A 333 -21.29 12.17 4.13
CA GLU A 333 -21.27 12.30 2.67
C GLU A 333 -20.17 13.24 2.18
N LEU A 334 -19.83 14.28 2.94
CA LEU A 334 -18.71 15.18 2.62
C LEU A 334 -17.37 14.46 2.74
N ILE A 335 -17.20 13.56 3.72
CA ILE A 335 -16.00 12.71 3.83
C ILE A 335 -15.88 11.85 2.58
N ASP A 336 -16.96 11.19 2.15
CA ASP A 336 -16.92 10.35 0.96
C ASP A 336 -16.61 11.13 -0.32
N ARG A 337 -17.23 12.31 -0.49
CA ARG A 337 -17.08 13.13 -1.69
C ARG A 337 -15.77 13.92 -1.75
N GLN A 338 -15.28 14.44 -0.64
CA GLN A 338 -14.11 15.34 -0.61
C GLN A 338 -12.81 14.62 -0.20
N ILE A 339 -12.90 13.54 0.59
CA ILE A 339 -11.71 12.84 1.12
C ILE A 339 -11.56 11.48 0.47
N ASN A 340 -12.56 10.60 0.56
CA ASN A 340 -12.46 9.22 0.06
C ASN A 340 -12.51 9.14 -1.47
N SER A 341 -12.85 10.23 -2.17
CA SER A 341 -12.77 10.35 -3.62
C SER A 341 -11.34 10.50 -4.16
N ASP A 342 -10.34 10.73 -3.29
CA ASP A 342 -8.93 10.73 -3.67
C ASP A 342 -8.54 9.34 -4.22
N PRO A 343 -8.04 9.23 -5.48
CA PRO A 343 -7.68 7.94 -6.07
C PRO A 343 -6.55 7.21 -5.33
N ARG A 344 -5.81 7.92 -4.48
CA ARG A 344 -4.79 7.33 -3.60
C ARG A 344 -5.38 6.65 -2.37
N ARG A 345 -6.68 6.83 -2.08
CA ARG A 345 -7.38 6.16 -0.99
C ARG A 345 -8.09 4.89 -1.47
N GLY A 346 -7.94 3.81 -0.71
CA GLY A 346 -8.66 2.58 -0.95
C GLY A 346 -8.33 1.52 0.10
N GLU A 347 -9.12 0.45 0.11
CA GLU A 347 -9.01 -0.62 1.12
C GLU A 347 -7.83 -1.55 0.85
N LEU A 348 -7.34 -1.60 -0.39
CA LEU A 348 -6.25 -2.49 -0.81
C LEU A 348 -4.89 -1.91 -0.44
N GLU A 349 -3.91 -2.77 -0.15
CA GLU A 349 -2.53 -2.37 0.20
C GLU A 349 -1.81 -1.51 -0.86
N GLU A 350 -2.28 -1.53 -2.12
CA GLU A 350 -1.71 -0.70 -3.20
C GLU A 350 -2.02 0.79 -3.04
N HIS A 351 -3.08 1.12 -2.30
CA HIS A 351 -3.43 2.49 -2.00
C HIS A 351 -2.57 2.99 -0.84
N PRO A 352 -1.78 4.07 -1.01
CA PRO A 352 -0.93 4.58 0.05
C PRO A 352 -1.72 5.16 1.24
N LEU A 353 -3.03 5.38 1.06
CA LEU A 353 -3.92 5.99 2.05
C LEU A 353 -5.14 5.09 2.27
N SER A 354 -5.58 4.92 3.52
CA SER A 354 -6.82 4.20 3.83
C SER A 354 -8.04 5.13 3.68
N PRO A 355 -9.24 4.60 3.34
CA PRO A 355 -10.47 5.37 3.40
C PRO A 355 -10.79 5.71 4.86
N ILE A 356 -11.45 6.85 5.07
CA ILE A 356 -11.98 7.22 6.38
C ILE A 356 -13.40 6.66 6.50
N LEU A 357 -13.56 5.67 7.37
CA LEU A 357 -14.85 5.04 7.69
C LEU A 357 -15.21 5.37 9.15
N LEU A 358 -16.12 6.32 9.36
CA LEU A 358 -16.46 6.86 10.70
C LEU A 358 -16.87 5.79 11.73
N GLU A 359 -17.49 4.71 11.27
CA GLU A 359 -17.91 3.57 12.10
C GLU A 359 -16.71 2.92 12.81
N ASN A 360 -15.57 2.83 12.14
CA ASN A 360 -14.37 2.14 12.61
C ASN A 360 -13.37 3.06 13.33
N GLU A 361 -13.63 4.38 13.36
CA GLU A 361 -12.67 5.39 13.82
C GLU A 361 -13.18 6.17 15.05
N PRO A 362 -12.98 5.65 16.28
CA PRO A 362 -13.46 6.31 17.50
C PRO A 362 -12.75 7.65 17.78
N THR A 363 -11.50 7.81 17.33
CA THR A 363 -10.72 9.05 17.48
C THR A 363 -11.31 10.20 16.65
N ILE A 364 -11.77 9.91 15.43
CA ILE A 364 -12.43 10.88 14.56
C ILE A 364 -13.79 11.29 15.13
N ARG A 365 -14.55 10.33 15.68
CA ARG A 365 -15.83 10.63 16.35
C ARG A 365 -15.66 11.60 17.51
N LEU A 366 -14.67 11.37 18.37
CA LEU A 366 -14.36 12.29 19.46
C LEU A 366 -13.99 13.69 18.94
N GLU A 367 -13.23 13.78 17.84
CA GLU A 367 -12.85 15.07 17.25
C GLU A 367 -14.05 15.84 16.67
N LEU A 368 -15.03 15.14 16.09
CA LEU A 368 -16.28 15.76 15.64
C LEU A 368 -17.12 16.24 16.82
N GLU A 369 -17.28 15.42 17.86
CA GLU A 369 -18.05 15.76 19.06
C GLU A 369 -17.48 17.00 19.76
N ARG A 370 -16.15 17.14 19.82
CA ARG A 370 -15.45 18.34 20.34
C ARG A 370 -15.82 19.62 19.60
N GLN A 371 -16.13 19.53 18.32
CA GLN A 371 -16.56 20.65 17.50
C GLN A 371 -18.08 20.84 17.51
N GLY A 372 -18.82 20.01 18.25
CA GLY A 372 -20.29 20.01 18.28
C GLY A 372 -20.92 19.41 17.04
N TYR A 373 -20.21 18.53 16.33
CA TYR A 373 -20.66 17.89 15.09
C TYR A 373 -20.89 16.38 15.29
N PHE A 374 -21.85 15.85 14.53
CA PHE A 374 -22.13 14.43 14.39
C PHE A 374 -22.09 14.03 12.91
N SER A 375 -22.09 12.73 12.61
CA SER A 375 -21.98 12.22 11.24
C SER A 375 -23.06 12.74 10.29
N ASP A 376 -24.28 12.94 10.79
CA ASP A 376 -25.45 13.43 10.09
C ASP A 376 -25.59 14.97 10.11
N THR A 377 -24.67 15.67 10.77
CA THR A 377 -24.72 17.13 10.80
C THR A 377 -24.41 17.71 9.43
N ILE A 378 -25.17 18.73 9.02
CA ILE A 378 -24.94 19.49 7.79
C ILE A 378 -24.16 20.77 8.15
N PRO A 379 -22.86 20.89 7.83
CA PRO A 379 -22.10 22.08 8.15
C PRO A 379 -22.49 23.24 7.23
N ALA A 380 -22.56 24.45 7.80
CA ALA A 380 -22.84 25.67 7.03
C ALA A 380 -21.85 25.85 5.86
N ALA A 381 -22.33 26.45 4.77
CA ALA A 381 -21.51 26.68 3.58
C ALA A 381 -20.20 27.44 3.91
N GLY A 382 -19.07 26.91 3.45
CA GLY A 382 -17.73 27.45 3.71
C GLY A 382 -17.15 27.13 5.09
N LYS A 383 -17.89 26.47 5.99
CA LYS A 383 -17.38 26.05 7.29
C LYS A 383 -16.42 24.87 7.12
N LYS A 384 -15.16 25.07 7.51
CA LYS A 384 -14.16 23.99 7.60
C LYS A 384 -14.40 23.18 8.87
N VAL A 385 -14.61 21.87 8.72
CA VAL A 385 -14.77 20.91 9.82
C VAL A 385 -13.55 19.99 9.83
N LEU A 386 -12.85 19.93 10.95
CA LEU A 386 -11.68 19.08 11.13
C LEU A 386 -12.15 17.63 11.36
N ILE A 387 -11.69 16.71 10.53
CA ILE A 387 -12.03 15.28 10.63
C ILE A 387 -10.96 14.54 11.43
N GLN A 388 -9.69 14.79 11.12
CA GLN A 388 -8.58 14.05 11.73
C GLN A 388 -7.38 14.98 11.87
N ARG A 389 -6.78 15.01 13.07
CA ARG A 389 -5.60 15.85 13.36
C ARG A 389 -4.30 15.22 12.86
N ASN A 390 -4.10 13.95 13.17
CA ASN A 390 -2.95 13.16 12.70
C ASN A 390 -3.31 12.56 11.35
N GLY A 391 -3.05 13.29 10.28
CA GLY A 391 -3.38 12.83 8.92
C GLY A 391 -2.20 12.20 8.20
N ASN A 392 -2.41 11.93 6.92
CA ASN A 392 -1.50 11.11 6.13
C ASN A 392 -0.13 11.78 5.93
N VAL A 393 0.93 11.13 6.43
CA VAL A 393 2.35 11.51 6.28
C VAL A 393 2.83 11.37 4.82
N SER A 394 2.25 12.17 3.93
CA SER A 394 2.35 12.03 2.46
C SER A 394 3.07 13.18 1.77
N ILE A 395 3.44 14.23 2.51
CA ILE A 395 4.09 15.41 1.94
C ILE A 395 5.60 15.31 2.16
N ASP A 396 6.35 15.19 1.07
CA ASP A 396 7.82 15.16 1.14
C ASP A 396 8.37 16.50 1.66
N VAL A 397 9.11 16.43 2.75
CA VAL A 397 9.81 17.55 3.39
C VAL A 397 11.29 17.23 3.61
N THR A 398 11.83 16.21 2.95
CA THR A 398 13.20 15.70 3.13
C THR A 398 14.24 16.81 3.06
N ALA A 399 14.14 17.69 2.06
CA ALA A 399 15.09 18.78 1.86
C ALA A 399 14.97 19.92 2.89
N LYS A 400 13.88 19.95 3.69
CA LYS A 400 13.61 20.99 4.68
C LYS A 400 14.05 20.60 6.09
N VAL A 401 14.37 19.32 6.33
CA VAL A 401 14.69 18.84 7.67
C VAL A 401 15.97 19.49 8.19
N HIS A 402 15.90 20.10 9.36
CA HIS A 402 17.05 20.72 10.00
C HIS A 402 18.14 19.67 10.34
N PRO A 403 19.43 19.95 10.15
CA PRO A 403 20.50 19.00 10.44
C PRO A 403 20.53 18.45 11.88
N SER A 404 20.12 19.25 12.87
CA SER A 404 20.02 18.77 14.26
C SER A 404 18.87 17.77 14.46
N VAL A 405 17.76 17.92 13.72
CA VAL A 405 16.64 16.96 13.73
C VAL A 405 17.08 15.64 13.09
N VAL A 406 17.80 15.70 11.96
CA VAL A 406 18.42 14.51 11.34
C VAL A 406 19.34 13.80 12.33
N THR A 407 20.15 14.56 13.05
CA THR A 407 21.07 14.02 14.06
C THR A 407 20.33 13.32 15.20
N ALA A 408 19.25 13.93 15.71
CA ALA A 408 18.41 13.37 16.75
C ALA A 408 17.72 12.08 16.30
N ALA A 409 17.13 12.06 15.10
CA ALA A 409 16.48 10.88 14.54
C ALA A 409 17.48 9.74 14.26
N ALA A 410 18.65 10.05 13.72
CA ALA A 410 19.72 9.07 13.53
C ALA A 410 20.26 8.53 14.85
N LEU A 411 20.35 9.37 15.90
CA LEU A 411 20.71 8.93 17.25
C LEU A 411 19.62 8.00 17.82
N ALA A 412 18.35 8.35 17.67
CA ALA A 412 17.24 7.52 18.13
C ALA A 412 17.26 6.12 17.50
N ALA A 413 17.43 6.03 16.17
CA ALA A 413 17.58 4.75 15.47
C ALA A 413 18.76 3.92 16.01
N ARG A 414 19.91 4.56 16.28
CA ARG A 414 21.09 3.88 16.85
C ARG A 414 20.87 3.39 18.28
N ILE A 415 20.15 4.14 19.12
CA ILE A 415 19.86 3.77 20.51
C ILE A 415 18.99 2.51 20.55
N VAL A 416 17.97 2.45 19.69
CA VAL A 416 17.11 1.25 19.55
C VAL A 416 17.90 0.10 18.91
N GLY A 417 18.89 0.41 18.07
CA GLY A 417 19.74 -0.58 17.40
C GLY A 417 19.21 -1.02 16.04
N LEU A 418 18.45 -0.15 15.38
CA LEU A 418 17.84 -0.39 14.08
C LEU A 418 18.73 0.15 12.94
N ASP A 419 18.95 -0.68 11.91
CA ASP A 419 19.67 -0.31 10.69
C ASP A 419 18.76 0.44 9.69
N ILE A 420 17.47 0.12 9.70
CA ILE A 420 16.41 0.86 9.04
C ILE A 420 15.38 1.22 10.11
N ALA A 421 15.00 2.49 10.21
CA ALA A 421 14.04 2.94 11.21
C ALA A 421 13.10 4.01 10.65
N GLY A 422 11.82 3.89 10.96
CA GLY A 422 10.83 4.96 10.83
C GLY A 422 10.73 5.74 12.14
N VAL A 423 11.27 6.96 12.19
CA VAL A 423 11.22 7.84 13.35
C VAL A 423 10.06 8.81 13.21
N ASP A 424 9.07 8.69 14.09
CA ASP A 424 7.92 9.59 14.14
C ASP A 424 8.17 10.69 15.16
N LEU A 425 7.96 11.94 14.74
CA LEU A 425 8.19 13.09 15.58
C LEU A 425 7.16 14.19 15.30
N VAL A 426 6.96 15.08 16.27
CA VAL A 426 6.08 16.24 16.12
C VAL A 426 6.90 17.51 16.22
N ALA A 427 6.68 18.42 15.27
CA ALA A 427 7.35 19.72 15.18
C ALA A 427 6.43 20.73 14.48
N GLU A 428 6.45 21.99 14.92
CA GLU A 428 5.75 23.09 14.23
C GLU A 428 6.44 23.41 12.90
N ASP A 429 7.77 23.47 12.90
CA ASP A 429 8.63 23.69 11.75
C ASP A 429 9.84 22.74 11.77
N ILE A 430 9.82 21.75 10.88
CA ILE A 430 10.89 20.76 10.75
C ILE A 430 12.24 21.36 10.32
N SER A 431 12.24 22.60 9.83
CA SER A 431 13.45 23.33 9.45
C SER A 431 14.16 24.01 10.63
N GLN A 432 13.60 23.93 11.83
CA GLN A 432 14.20 24.42 13.07
C GLN A 432 14.58 23.27 14.03
N PRO A 433 15.51 23.48 14.97
CA PRO A 433 15.81 22.52 16.04
C PRO A 433 14.56 22.16 16.87
N LEU A 434 14.45 20.90 17.32
CA LEU A 434 13.31 20.43 18.12
C LEU A 434 13.17 21.17 19.46
N GLU A 435 14.27 21.38 20.17
CA GLU A 435 14.28 22.00 21.50
C GLU A 435 13.69 23.42 21.50
N GLN A 436 13.89 24.19 20.42
CA GLN A 436 13.43 25.57 20.31
C GLN A 436 11.91 25.70 20.13
N GLN A 437 11.27 24.62 19.69
CA GLN A 437 9.84 24.56 19.38
C GLN A 437 9.09 23.52 20.24
N ARG A 438 9.76 22.98 21.28
CA ARG A 438 9.26 21.86 22.09
C ARG A 438 8.86 20.64 21.27
N GLY A 439 9.49 20.46 20.10
CA GLY A 439 9.30 19.28 19.26
C GLY A 439 9.91 18.05 19.92
N ALA A 440 9.38 16.87 19.59
CA ALA A 440 9.82 15.63 20.22
C ALA A 440 9.62 14.42 19.31
N ILE A 441 10.48 13.41 19.48
CA ILE A 441 10.33 12.09 18.89
C ILE A 441 9.29 11.33 19.71
N VAL A 442 8.23 10.89 19.03
CA VAL A 442 7.08 10.23 19.64
C VAL A 442 7.21 8.71 19.57
N GLU A 443 7.80 8.20 18.49
CA GLU A 443 7.91 6.76 18.23
C GLU A 443 9.10 6.43 17.32
N VAL A 444 9.65 5.23 17.46
CA VAL A 444 10.71 4.68 16.60
C VAL A 444 10.30 3.27 16.20
N ASN A 445 10.08 3.05 14.91
CA ASN A 445 9.57 1.80 14.34
C ASN A 445 10.67 1.10 13.53
N ALA A 446 10.69 -0.24 13.57
CA ALA A 446 11.53 -1.08 12.73
C ALA A 446 11.08 -1.11 11.26
#